data_AF-A0A0C9TAU4-F1
#
_entry.id   AF-A0A0C9TAU4-F1
#
_cell.length_a   1.000
_cell.length_b   1.000
_cell.length_c   1.000
_cell.angle_alpha   90.00
_cell.angle_beta   90.00
_cell.angle_gamma   90.00
#
_symmetry.space_group_name_H-M   'P 1'
#
loop_
_entity.id
_entity.type
_entity.pdbx_description
1 polymer ?
#
loop_
_entity_poly.entity_id
_entity_poly.type
_entity_poly.pdbx_seq_one_letter_code
_entity_poly.pdbx_strand_id
1 'polypeptide(L)'
;MNIKLKFNILGLSRGYFNRDIVDLTEQISVSIPQSLQHACKYWSEYYPARNLTVKSKNSIQNLEIFLQKHFFHWLEVLSIISAGHYAKSLLETANRWLGDFNKNMVQLLTDGTKITELFCQAIQESCSGLYFSILTFSPQTSLLANRYHKLYNPSLKVTRGIQDWPAECQVFLGHQSWVSSVAFSPDGTKILSAS
;
A
#
# COMPACT_ATOMS: atom_id res chain seq x y z
N MET A 1 -0.50 -0.15 16.26
CA MET A 1 -0.83 0.35 14.91
C MET A 1 -2.33 0.69 14.77
N ASN A 2 -3.26 -0.26 14.89
CA ASN A 2 -4.72 -0.05 14.73
C ASN A 2 -5.35 1.05 15.61
N ILE A 3 -4.71 1.44 16.72
CA ILE A 3 -5.20 2.49 17.61
C ILE A 3 -4.82 3.90 17.13
N LYS A 4 -3.71 4.04 16.39
CA LYS A 4 -3.09 5.34 16.07
C LYS A 4 -3.30 5.76 14.61
N LEU A 5 -3.50 4.82 13.70
CA LEU A 5 -3.78 5.11 12.28
C LEU A 5 -5.17 5.74 12.12
N LYS A 6 -5.24 6.88 11.43
CA LYS A 6 -6.48 7.61 11.15
C LYS A 6 -6.41 8.26 9.78
N PHE A 7 -7.57 8.59 9.22
CA PHE A 7 -7.71 9.37 8.00
C PHE A 7 -7.11 10.75 8.17
N ASN A 8 -6.37 11.21 7.16
CA ASN A 8 -5.81 12.55 7.09
C ASN A 8 -4.99 12.89 8.36
N ILE A 9 -3.98 12.08 8.65
CA ILE A 9 -3.20 12.15 9.89
C ILE A 9 -2.49 13.50 10.08
N LEU A 10 -2.18 14.19 8.98
CA LEU A 10 -1.58 15.53 8.96
C LEU A 10 -2.62 16.67 8.81
N GLY A 11 -3.91 16.38 8.64
CA GLY A 11 -4.95 17.40 8.49
C GLY A 11 -4.86 18.23 7.19
N LEU A 12 -4.35 17.63 6.11
CA LEU A 12 -4.18 18.30 4.82
C LEU A 12 -5.50 18.54 4.10
N SER A 13 -5.51 19.56 3.25
CA SER A 13 -6.53 19.72 2.21
C SER A 13 -6.33 18.69 1.08
N ARG A 14 -7.37 18.44 0.29
CA ARG A 14 -7.29 17.45 -0.81
C ARG A 14 -6.41 17.96 -1.96
N GLY A 15 -5.70 17.05 -2.62
CA GLY A 15 -5.03 17.32 -3.90
C GLY A 15 -3.58 17.81 -3.79
N TYR A 16 -2.96 17.72 -2.61
CA TYR A 16 -1.55 18.07 -2.42
C TYR A 16 -0.64 16.93 -2.86
N PHE A 17 0.41 17.25 -3.61
CA PHE A 17 1.58 16.38 -3.69
C PHE A 17 2.37 16.48 -2.40
N ASN A 18 3.03 15.39 -2.01
CA ASN A 18 3.83 15.32 -0.80
C ASN A 18 4.96 16.37 -0.80
N ARG A 19 5.55 16.63 -1.98
CA ARG A 19 6.59 17.66 -2.17
C ARG A 19 6.11 19.10 -1.92
N ASP A 20 4.80 19.33 -1.97
CA ASP A 20 4.20 20.66 -1.80
C ASP A 20 3.71 20.88 -0.35
N ILE A 21 3.93 19.91 0.55
CA ILE A 21 3.57 20.04 1.97
C ILE A 21 4.65 20.87 2.67
N VAL A 22 4.23 22.05 3.15
CA VAL A 22 5.09 22.96 3.93
C VAL A 22 5.44 22.32 5.28
N ASP A 23 6.71 22.41 5.68
CA ASP A 23 7.24 21.90 6.95
C ASP A 23 6.94 20.40 7.21
N LEU A 24 6.91 19.59 6.15
CA LEU A 24 6.57 18.16 6.22
C LEU A 24 7.33 17.41 7.33
N THR A 25 8.64 17.65 7.47
CA THR A 25 9.48 17.01 8.49
C THR A 25 9.01 17.33 9.92
N GLU A 26 8.65 18.58 10.18
CA GLU A 26 8.13 18.99 11.49
C GLU A 26 6.75 18.38 11.74
N GLN A 27 5.86 18.41 10.74
CA GLN A 27 4.54 17.81 10.83
C GLN A 27 4.60 16.30 11.12
N ILE A 28 5.55 15.59 10.50
CA ILE A 28 5.81 14.16 10.78
C ILE A 28 6.20 13.97 12.24
N SER A 29 7.13 14.80 12.77
CA SER A 29 7.62 14.67 14.15
C SER A 29 6.50 14.83 15.19
N VAL A 30 5.53 15.70 14.91
CA VAL A 30 4.39 16.00 15.77
C VAL A 30 3.26 14.96 15.64
N SER A 31 2.94 14.57 14.41
CA SER A 31 1.71 13.81 14.11
C SER A 31 1.93 12.31 14.01
N ILE A 32 3.16 11.86 13.72
CA ILE A 32 3.49 10.46 13.45
C ILE A 32 4.67 10.03 14.35
N PRO A 33 4.40 9.61 15.60
CA PRO A 33 5.44 9.20 16.53
C PRO A 33 6.37 8.11 15.97
N GLN A 34 7.63 8.10 16.39
CA GLN A 34 8.64 7.13 15.94
C GLN A 34 8.16 5.67 16.04
N SER A 35 7.40 5.35 17.10
CA SER A 35 6.82 4.02 17.30
C SER A 35 5.78 3.64 16.25
N LEU A 36 4.99 4.61 15.76
CA LEU A 36 4.05 4.39 14.66
C LEU A 36 4.79 4.23 13.34
N GLN A 37 5.80 5.07 13.06
CA GLN A 37 6.62 4.93 11.85
C GLN A 37 7.30 3.56 11.78
N HIS A 38 7.88 3.11 12.90
CA HIS A 38 8.49 1.80 13.01
C HIS A 38 7.46 0.69 12.77
N ALA A 39 6.31 0.75 13.44
CA ALA A 39 5.23 -0.22 13.23
C ALA A 39 4.76 -0.26 11.76
N CYS A 40 4.59 0.89 11.10
CA CYS A 40 4.16 0.93 9.70
C CYS A 40 5.17 0.28 8.73
N LYS A 41 6.48 0.33 9.04
CA LYS A 41 7.55 -0.24 8.22
C LYS A 41 7.86 -1.72 8.51
N TYR A 42 7.51 -2.23 9.68
CA TYR A 42 7.98 -3.55 10.14
C TYR A 42 6.90 -4.43 10.79
N TRP A 43 5.61 -4.05 10.73
CA TRP A 43 4.55 -4.79 11.41
C TRP A 43 4.48 -6.28 11.01
N SER A 44 4.87 -6.63 9.78
CA SER A 44 4.77 -8.03 9.33
C SER A 44 5.89 -8.91 9.86
N GLU A 45 7.00 -8.35 10.34
CA GLU A 45 8.12 -9.11 10.92
C GLU A 45 7.69 -9.81 12.23
N TYR A 46 6.68 -9.26 12.91
CA TYR A 46 6.08 -9.87 14.10
C TYR A 46 5.16 -11.07 13.77
N TYR A 47 4.94 -11.37 12.49
CA TYR A 47 4.31 -12.61 12.03
C TYR A 47 5.40 -13.60 11.59
N PRO A 48 5.85 -14.51 12.47
CA PRO A 48 6.99 -15.36 12.17
C PRO A 48 6.67 -16.33 11.02
N ALA A 49 7.51 -16.29 9.97
CA ALA A 49 7.49 -17.25 8.87
C ALA A 49 8.00 -18.66 9.28
N ARG A 50 8.58 -18.80 10.49
CA ARG A 50 9.30 -20.02 10.92
C ARG A 50 8.75 -20.72 12.18
N ASN A 51 7.88 -20.09 12.96
CA ASN A 51 7.21 -20.71 14.12
C ASN A 51 5.69 -20.73 13.88
N LEU A 52 5.24 -21.73 13.11
CA LEU A 52 3.86 -21.99 12.71
C LEU A 52 2.94 -22.46 13.85
N THR A 53 3.45 -22.56 15.08
CA THR A 53 2.81 -23.36 16.12
C THR A 53 1.63 -22.69 16.81
N VAL A 54 1.46 -21.35 16.76
CA VAL A 54 0.24 -20.70 17.28
C VAL A 54 -0.13 -19.45 16.47
N LYS A 55 -1.14 -19.56 15.61
CA LYS A 55 -1.90 -18.38 15.14
C LYS A 55 -2.81 -17.94 16.27
N SER A 56 -2.43 -16.87 16.97
CA SER A 56 -3.32 -16.30 17.99
C SER A 56 -4.57 -15.72 17.32
N LYS A 57 -5.75 -16.04 17.87
CA LYS A 57 -7.03 -15.42 17.47
C LYS A 57 -6.93 -13.89 17.48
N ASN A 58 -6.20 -13.32 18.44
CA ASN A 58 -5.99 -11.88 18.55
C ASN A 58 -5.17 -11.33 17.38
N SER A 59 -4.14 -12.06 16.94
CA SER A 59 -3.31 -11.67 15.79
C SER A 59 -4.10 -11.63 14.49
N ILE A 60 -4.92 -12.67 14.25
CA ILE A 60 -5.82 -12.73 13.08
C ILE A 60 -6.82 -11.57 13.13
N GLN A 61 -7.46 -11.35 14.28
CA GLN A 61 -8.42 -10.27 14.46
C GLN A 61 -7.77 -8.89 14.27
N ASN A 62 -6.55 -8.68 14.76
CA ASN A 62 -5.82 -7.44 14.58
C ASN A 62 -5.46 -7.18 13.11
N LEU A 63 -5.05 -8.22 12.38
CA LEU A 63 -4.78 -8.13 10.94
C LEU A 63 -6.07 -7.85 10.15
N GLU A 64 -7.19 -8.47 10.55
CA GLU A 64 -8.49 -8.21 9.96
C GLU A 64 -8.93 -6.75 10.16
N ILE A 65 -8.82 -6.23 11.39
CA ILE A 65 -9.11 -4.83 11.70
C ILE A 65 -8.22 -3.90 10.88
N PHE A 66 -6.93 -4.23 10.78
CA PHE A 66 -5.97 -3.46 9.98
C PHE A 66 -6.42 -3.37 8.52
N LEU A 67 -6.67 -4.51 7.85
CA LEU A 67 -7.06 -4.53 6.44
C LEU A 67 -8.41 -3.83 6.21
N GLN A 68 -9.38 -4.04 7.10
CA GLN A 68 -10.73 -3.56 6.90
C GLN A 68 -10.96 -2.10 7.30
N LYS A 69 -10.12 -1.54 8.18
CA LYS A 69 -10.30 -0.18 8.71
C LYS A 69 -9.10 0.72 8.51
N HIS A 70 -7.87 0.19 8.47
CA HIS A 70 -6.65 1.01 8.48
C HIS A 70 -5.69 0.82 7.31
N PHE A 71 -6.03 0.01 6.30
CA PHE A 71 -5.18 -0.19 5.12
C PHE A 71 -4.82 1.12 4.42
N PHE A 72 -5.82 1.95 4.06
CA PHE A 72 -5.54 3.25 3.43
C PHE A 72 -4.86 4.25 4.36
N HIS A 73 -5.20 4.26 5.65
CA HIS A 73 -4.51 5.09 6.65
C HIS A 73 -3.03 4.72 6.74
N TRP A 74 -2.71 3.44 6.60
CA TRP A 74 -1.34 2.96 6.56
C TRP A 74 -0.61 3.36 5.28
N LEU A 75 -1.26 3.25 4.11
CA LEU A 75 -0.69 3.77 2.86
C LEU A 75 -0.42 5.27 2.92
N GLU A 76 -1.32 6.04 3.54
CA GLU A 76 -1.15 7.46 3.76
C GLU A 76 0.11 7.76 4.61
N VAL A 77 0.29 7.04 5.72
CA VAL A 77 1.51 7.17 6.54
C VAL A 77 2.76 6.77 5.76
N LEU A 78 2.73 5.65 5.04
CA LEU A 78 3.87 5.21 4.22
C LEU A 78 4.21 6.21 3.11
N SER A 79 3.21 6.85 2.52
CA SER A 79 3.35 7.92 1.54
C SER A 79 4.08 9.12 2.15
N ILE A 80 3.60 9.59 3.30
CA ILE A 80 4.14 10.74 4.03
C ILE A 80 5.60 10.54 4.42
N ILE A 81 5.96 9.35 4.93
CA ILE A 81 7.33 9.07 5.40
C ILE A 81 8.24 8.50 4.30
N SER A 82 7.85 8.58 3.03
CA SER A 82 8.60 8.08 1.87
C SER A 82 8.97 6.58 1.97
N ALA A 83 8.10 5.78 2.58
CA ALA A 83 8.27 4.36 2.85
C ALA A 83 7.29 3.45 2.07
N GLY A 84 6.67 3.96 1.00
CA GLY A 84 5.72 3.22 0.17
C GLY A 84 6.29 1.90 -0.40
N HIS A 85 7.59 1.85 -0.66
CA HIS A 85 8.28 0.67 -1.20
C HIS A 85 8.27 -0.55 -0.26
N TYR A 86 8.03 -0.37 1.05
CA TYR A 86 7.88 -1.49 1.98
C TYR A 86 6.54 -2.22 1.85
N ALA A 87 5.51 -1.56 1.31
CA ALA A 87 4.13 -2.01 1.44
C ALA A 87 3.89 -3.42 0.89
N LYS A 88 4.39 -3.70 -0.33
CA LYS A 88 4.24 -4.99 -1.00
C LYS A 88 4.83 -6.14 -0.17
N SER A 89 6.09 -6.01 0.26
CA SER A 89 6.78 -7.08 0.99
C SER A 89 6.12 -7.40 2.34
N LEU A 90 5.59 -6.38 3.02
CA LEU A 90 4.90 -6.54 4.30
C LEU A 90 3.59 -7.32 4.14
N LEU A 91 2.82 -7.02 3.09
CA LEU A 91 1.58 -7.73 2.76
C LEU A 91 1.84 -9.17 2.33
N GLU A 92 2.87 -9.40 1.50
CA GLU A 92 3.29 -10.75 1.09
C GLU A 92 3.74 -11.59 2.28
N THR A 93 4.44 -10.98 3.24
CA THR A 93 4.85 -11.65 4.48
C THR A 93 3.65 -12.06 5.32
N ALA A 94 2.67 -11.17 5.47
CA ALA A 94 1.42 -11.49 6.18
C ALA A 94 0.61 -12.58 5.47
N ASN A 95 0.59 -12.57 4.13
CA ASN A 95 -0.10 -13.59 3.34
C ASN A 95 0.54 -14.97 3.51
N ARG A 96 1.88 -15.05 3.47
CA ARG A 96 2.63 -16.29 3.76
C ARG A 96 2.36 -16.83 5.15
N TRP A 97 2.30 -15.95 6.16
CA TRP A 97 1.98 -16.34 7.53
C TRP A 97 0.54 -16.85 7.68
N LEU A 98 -0.42 -16.18 7.01
CA LEU A 98 -1.82 -16.55 7.07
C LEU A 98 -2.08 -17.90 6.38
N GLY A 99 -1.42 -18.16 5.24
CA GLY A 99 -1.69 -19.32 4.39
C GLY A 99 -3.16 -19.43 4.01
N ASP A 100 -3.66 -20.65 3.76
CA ASP A 100 -5.05 -20.86 3.33
C ASP A 100 -6.09 -20.88 4.46
N PHE A 101 -5.73 -20.38 5.64
CA PHE A 101 -6.57 -20.47 6.84
C PHE A 101 -7.86 -19.64 6.72
N ASN A 102 -7.80 -18.49 6.03
CA ASN A 102 -8.94 -17.60 5.86
C ASN A 102 -8.94 -17.00 4.45
N LYS A 103 -9.75 -17.58 3.56
CA LYS A 103 -9.86 -17.17 2.15
C LYS A 103 -10.20 -15.69 1.98
N ASN A 104 -11.07 -15.14 2.82
CA ASN A 104 -11.46 -13.73 2.73
C ASN A 104 -10.27 -12.81 3.07
N MET A 105 -9.53 -13.12 4.13
CA MET A 105 -8.34 -12.35 4.49
C MET A 105 -7.21 -12.49 3.48
N VAL A 106 -7.00 -13.69 2.92
CA VAL A 106 -6.06 -13.91 1.81
C VAL A 106 -6.44 -13.03 0.62
N GLN A 107 -7.73 -12.97 0.26
CA GLN A 107 -8.20 -12.11 -0.82
C GLN A 107 -7.97 -10.62 -0.53
N LEU A 108 -8.21 -10.16 0.70
CA LEU A 108 -7.92 -8.78 1.10
C LEU A 108 -6.42 -8.45 1.04
N LEU A 109 -5.55 -9.38 1.44
CA LEU A 109 -4.10 -9.21 1.34
C LEU A 109 -3.64 -9.18 -0.12
N THR A 110 -4.16 -10.09 -0.95
CA THR A 110 -3.88 -10.12 -2.40
C THR A 110 -4.30 -8.81 -3.07
N ASP A 111 -5.52 -8.32 -2.79
CA ASP A 111 -5.97 -7.02 -3.28
C ASP A 111 -5.05 -5.89 -2.81
N GLY A 112 -4.67 -5.91 -1.53
CA GLY A 112 -3.76 -4.92 -0.96
C GLY A 112 -2.40 -4.91 -1.67
N THR A 113 -1.82 -6.08 -1.93
CA THR A 113 -0.56 -6.23 -2.66
C THR A 113 -0.68 -5.63 -4.06
N LYS A 114 -1.75 -5.98 -4.79
CA LYS A 114 -1.99 -5.47 -6.14
C LYS A 114 -2.23 -3.95 -6.17
N ILE A 115 -2.93 -3.40 -5.17
CA ILE A 115 -3.07 -1.95 -4.99
C ILE A 115 -1.69 -1.31 -4.82
N THR A 116 -0.85 -1.85 -3.93
CA THR A 116 0.46 -1.26 -3.65
C THR A 116 1.41 -1.32 -4.84
N GLU A 117 1.23 -2.31 -5.71
CA GLU A 117 2.02 -2.49 -6.92
C GLU A 117 1.55 -1.56 -8.05
N LEU A 118 0.25 -1.61 -8.38
CA LEU A 118 -0.33 -0.82 -9.46
C LEU A 118 -0.27 0.69 -9.19
N PHE A 119 -0.45 1.10 -7.93
CA PHE A 119 -0.49 2.51 -7.54
C PHE A 119 0.78 2.96 -6.80
N CYS A 120 1.90 2.26 -6.97
CA CYS A 120 3.15 2.57 -6.26
C CYS A 120 3.59 4.03 -6.44
N GLN A 121 3.45 4.58 -7.65
CA GLN A 121 3.79 5.98 -7.96
C GLN A 121 2.85 6.95 -7.23
N ALA A 122 1.53 6.74 -7.30
CA ALA A 122 0.56 7.57 -6.59
C ALA A 122 0.79 7.55 -5.06
N ILE A 123 1.14 6.36 -4.51
CA ILE A 123 1.53 6.19 -3.11
C ILE A 123 2.76 7.02 -2.77
N GLN A 124 3.75 7.15 -3.65
CA GLN A 124 4.94 7.94 -3.37
C GLN A 124 4.70 9.45 -3.53
N GLU A 125 3.80 9.85 -4.42
CA GLU A 125 3.63 11.25 -4.82
C GLU A 125 2.61 12.03 -4.01
N SER A 126 1.50 11.41 -3.57
CA SER A 126 0.41 12.13 -2.91
C SER A 126 -0.34 11.30 -1.88
N CYS A 127 -0.12 11.59 -0.59
CA CYS A 127 -0.86 10.97 0.51
C CYS A 127 -2.35 11.38 0.54
N SER A 128 -2.64 12.64 0.20
CA SER A 128 -4.02 13.17 0.20
C SER A 128 -4.85 12.66 -0.99
N GLY A 129 -4.20 12.28 -2.09
CA GLY A 129 -4.84 11.80 -3.31
C GLY A 129 -5.17 10.30 -3.30
N LEU A 130 -4.62 9.50 -2.37
CA LEU A 130 -4.70 8.03 -2.40
C LEU A 130 -6.13 7.51 -2.46
N TYR A 131 -6.99 7.99 -1.56
CA TYR A 131 -8.37 7.54 -1.47
C TYR A 131 -9.13 7.83 -2.76
N PHE A 132 -8.87 8.97 -3.39
CA PHE A 132 -9.54 9.32 -4.62
C PHE A 132 -8.99 8.48 -5.78
N SER A 133 -7.69 8.52 -6.04
CA SER A 133 -7.07 7.86 -7.19
C SER A 133 -7.22 6.34 -7.13
N ILE A 134 -6.84 5.71 -6.01
CA ILE A 134 -6.85 4.26 -5.90
C ILE A 134 -8.29 3.74 -5.93
N LEU A 135 -9.23 4.35 -5.20
CA LEU A 135 -10.62 3.85 -5.17
C LEU A 135 -11.35 4.06 -6.50
N THR A 136 -11.05 5.15 -7.22
CA THR A 136 -11.67 5.43 -8.52
C THR A 136 -11.19 4.44 -9.58
N PHE A 137 -9.88 4.09 -9.57
CA PHE A 137 -9.26 3.29 -10.63
C PHE A 137 -9.04 1.81 -10.26
N SER A 138 -9.36 1.40 -9.03
CA SER A 138 -9.30 -0.02 -8.66
C SER A 138 -10.42 -0.82 -9.33
N PRO A 139 -10.16 -2.09 -9.68
CA PRO A 139 -11.19 -2.97 -10.22
C PRO A 139 -12.36 -3.16 -9.26
N GLN A 140 -13.58 -3.25 -9.81
CA GLN A 140 -14.78 -3.57 -9.03
C GLN A 140 -14.77 -5.00 -8.47
N THR A 141 -13.84 -5.86 -8.91
CA THR A 141 -13.61 -7.19 -8.35
C THR A 141 -12.87 -7.14 -7.01
N SER A 142 -12.21 -6.03 -6.68
CA SER A 142 -11.46 -5.91 -5.42
C SER A 142 -12.39 -5.77 -4.22
N LEU A 143 -12.37 -6.76 -3.33
CA LEU A 143 -13.07 -6.73 -2.05
C LEU A 143 -12.54 -5.61 -1.15
N LEU A 144 -11.23 -5.41 -1.14
CA LEU A 144 -10.60 -4.38 -0.33
C LEU A 144 -10.99 -2.98 -0.83
N ALA A 145 -10.82 -2.69 -2.12
CA ALA A 145 -11.15 -1.37 -2.68
C ALA A 145 -12.64 -1.07 -2.54
N ASN A 146 -13.54 -2.03 -2.85
CA ASN A 146 -14.98 -1.85 -2.71
C ASN A 146 -15.41 -1.50 -1.28
N ARG A 147 -14.75 -2.06 -0.27
CA ARG A 147 -15.03 -1.74 1.11
C ARG A 147 -14.73 -0.27 1.40
N TYR A 148 -13.57 0.22 0.97
CA TYR A 148 -13.17 1.61 1.15
C TYR A 148 -13.98 2.57 0.26
N HIS A 149 -14.39 2.14 -0.93
CA HIS A 149 -15.27 2.90 -1.80
C HIS A 149 -16.61 3.20 -1.11
N LYS A 150 -17.18 2.26 -0.36
CA LYS A 150 -18.41 2.49 0.42
C LYS A 150 -18.20 3.49 1.57
N LEU A 151 -17.02 3.51 2.17
CA LEU A 151 -16.70 4.38 3.31
C LEU A 151 -16.42 5.83 2.87
N TYR A 152 -15.69 6.00 1.77
CA TYR A 152 -15.18 7.30 1.34
C TYR A 152 -15.93 7.90 0.14
N ASN A 153 -16.69 7.08 -0.58
CA ASN A 153 -17.58 7.45 -1.68
C ASN A 153 -16.97 8.49 -2.65
N PRO A 154 -15.94 8.12 -3.44
CA PRO A 154 -15.36 9.04 -4.42
C PRO A 154 -16.42 9.51 -5.42
N SER A 155 -16.35 10.78 -5.80
CA SER A 155 -17.36 11.42 -6.67
C SER A 155 -17.28 10.97 -8.14
N LEU A 156 -16.16 10.38 -8.56
CA LEU A 156 -15.97 9.90 -9.92
C LEU A 156 -16.32 8.42 -10.03
N LYS A 157 -17.01 8.07 -11.12
CA LYS A 157 -17.30 6.69 -11.50
C LYS A 157 -16.65 6.38 -12.83
N VAL A 158 -15.79 5.37 -12.85
CA VAL A 158 -15.19 4.85 -14.08
C VAL A 158 -16.23 3.97 -14.80
N THR A 159 -16.61 4.36 -16.01
CA THR A 159 -17.57 3.61 -16.85
C THR A 159 -16.90 2.58 -17.74
N ARG A 160 -15.63 2.82 -18.12
CA ARG A 160 -14.75 1.90 -18.85
C ARG A 160 -13.34 2.02 -18.28
N GLY A 161 -12.85 0.95 -17.67
CA GLY A 161 -11.55 0.91 -17.01
C GLY A 161 -11.13 -0.54 -16.74
N ILE A 162 -10.20 -0.71 -15.79
CA ILE A 162 -9.70 -2.02 -15.40
C ILE A 162 -10.84 -2.87 -14.82
N GLN A 163 -11.18 -3.97 -15.49
CA GLN A 163 -12.26 -4.87 -15.05
C GLN A 163 -11.81 -5.82 -13.94
N ASP A 164 -10.61 -6.38 -14.09
CA ASP A 164 -9.92 -7.18 -13.09
C ASP A 164 -8.44 -6.78 -13.07
N TRP A 165 -7.76 -7.14 -11.99
CA TRP A 165 -6.35 -6.84 -11.80
C TRP A 165 -5.50 -7.25 -13.01
N PRO A 166 -4.72 -6.33 -13.60
CA PRO A 166 -3.93 -6.64 -14.78
C PRO A 166 -2.81 -7.63 -14.45
N ALA A 167 -2.47 -8.50 -15.41
CA ALA A 167 -1.31 -9.39 -15.29
C ALA A 167 0.00 -8.59 -15.26
N GLU A 168 0.03 -7.46 -15.96
CA GLU A 168 1.14 -6.50 -16.02
C GLU A 168 0.77 -5.30 -15.14
N CYS A 169 1.32 -5.23 -13.93
CA CYS A 169 0.96 -4.19 -12.97
C CYS A 169 1.73 -2.87 -13.17
N GLN A 170 2.82 -2.86 -13.95
CA GLN A 170 3.67 -1.68 -14.08
C GLN A 170 4.40 -1.60 -15.42
N VAL A 171 4.33 -0.44 -16.07
CA VAL A 171 5.11 -0.10 -17.27
C VAL A 171 6.10 0.98 -16.88
N PHE A 172 7.41 0.72 -17.05
CA PHE A 172 8.46 1.69 -16.74
C PHE A 172 8.70 2.62 -17.93
N LEU A 173 8.19 3.85 -17.86
CA LEU A 173 8.31 4.86 -18.92
C LEU A 173 9.57 5.75 -18.78
N GLY A 174 10.62 5.26 -18.11
CA GLY A 174 11.75 6.09 -17.69
C GLY A 174 12.67 6.57 -18.81
N HIS A 175 12.89 5.75 -19.84
CA HIS A 175 13.79 6.09 -20.93
C HIS A 175 13.05 6.84 -22.04
N GLN A 176 13.50 8.06 -22.34
CA GLN A 176 12.96 8.91 -23.39
C GLN A 176 13.77 8.86 -24.69
N SER A 177 14.88 8.11 -24.70
CA SER A 177 15.79 7.92 -25.83
C SER A 177 16.24 6.46 -25.91
N TRP A 178 17.22 6.16 -26.77
CA TRP A 178 17.75 4.82 -26.94
C TRP A 178 18.39 4.29 -25.65
N VAL A 179 17.94 3.13 -25.22
CA VAL A 179 18.58 2.37 -24.15
C VAL A 179 19.96 1.92 -24.64
N SER A 180 21.02 2.49 -24.07
CA SER A 180 22.40 2.22 -24.44
C SER A 180 22.99 1.01 -23.69
N SER A 181 22.39 0.62 -22.57
CA SER A 181 22.88 -0.50 -21.76
C SER A 181 21.78 -1.18 -20.94
N VAL A 182 21.95 -2.48 -20.72
CA VAL A 182 21.12 -3.30 -19.82
C VAL A 182 21.99 -4.21 -18.96
N ALA A 183 21.60 -4.42 -17.71
CA ALA A 183 22.25 -5.36 -16.80
C ALA A 183 21.21 -6.21 -16.07
N PHE A 184 21.51 -7.49 -15.90
CA PHE A 184 20.66 -8.45 -15.19
C PHE A 184 21.25 -8.77 -13.82
N SER A 185 20.42 -8.95 -12.81
CA SER A 185 20.89 -9.47 -11.52
C SER A 185 21.32 -10.95 -11.65
N PRO A 186 22.26 -11.43 -10.82
CA PRO A 186 22.74 -12.82 -10.87
C PRO A 186 21.64 -13.88 -10.67
N ASP A 187 20.56 -13.53 -9.96
CA ASP A 187 19.39 -14.38 -9.72
C ASP A 187 18.30 -14.24 -10.81
N GLY A 188 18.50 -13.39 -11.82
CA GLY A 188 17.56 -13.14 -12.90
C GLY A 188 16.28 -12.41 -12.49
N THR A 189 16.17 -11.90 -11.26
CA THR A 189 14.94 -11.28 -10.75
C THR A 189 14.84 -9.78 -11.02
N LYS A 190 15.94 -9.13 -11.43
CA LYS A 190 16.00 -7.67 -11.65
C LYS A 190 16.73 -7.34 -12.93
N ILE A 191 16.31 -6.23 -13.52
CA ILE A 191 16.92 -5.64 -14.71
C ILE A 191 17.18 -4.16 -14.41
N LEU A 192 18.37 -3.68 -14.77
CA LEU A 192 18.72 -2.27 -14.83
C LEU A 192 18.86 -1.86 -16.29
N SER A 193 18.37 -0.69 -16.64
CA SER A 193 18.47 -0.13 -17.99
C SER A 193 18.97 1.32 -17.90
N ALA A 194 19.80 1.73 -18.87
CA ALA A 194 20.36 3.06 -18.98
C ALA A 194 20.17 3.60 -20.41
N SER A 195 19.78 4.87 -20.53
CA SER A 195 19.63 5.60 -21.79
C SER A 195 20.55 6.80 -21.83
#